data_AF-A0A9Q0Q0F3-F1
#
_entry.id   AF-A0A9Q0Q0F3-F1
#
_cell.length_a   1.000
_cell.length_b   1.000
_cell.length_c   1.000
_cell.angle_alpha   90.00
_cell.angle_beta   90.00
_cell.angle_gamma   90.00
#
_symmetry.space_group_name_H-M   'P 1'
#
loop_
_entity.id
_entity.type
_entity.pdbx_description
1 polymer ?
#
loop_
_entity_poly.entity_id
_entity_poly.type
_entity_poly.pdbx_seq_one_letter_code
_entity_poly.pdbx_strand_id
1 'polypeptide(L)'
;MVDLLSRARHLDWALQLIKAMPFKPGETILGALLSACIVHQDLDVGERVVKLVSSRGNYLSDGELMMFSNLYASCGQWEEANKWRGMMNDAGIVKTAGFSVVEVNGKFHKFLAG
;
A
#
# COMPACT_ATOMS: atom_id res chain seq x y z
N MET A 1 -5.62 16.40 -2.37
CA MET A 1 -7.07 16.26 -2.10
C MET A 1 -7.44 14.84 -1.70
N VAL A 2 -7.11 13.83 -2.50
CA VAL A 2 -7.24 12.41 -2.08
C VAL A 2 -6.49 12.16 -0.77
N ASP A 3 -5.21 12.50 -0.69
CA ASP A 3 -4.40 12.35 0.54
C ASP A 3 -5.04 13.00 1.79
N LEU A 4 -5.53 14.24 1.65
CA LEU A 4 -6.22 14.95 2.72
C LEU A 4 -7.47 14.21 3.22
N LEU A 5 -8.34 13.79 2.28
CA LEU A 5 -9.56 13.03 2.61
C LEU A 5 -9.21 11.68 3.26
N SER A 6 -8.19 11.01 2.73
CA SER A 6 -7.69 9.74 3.24
C SER A 6 -7.21 9.85 4.69
N ARG A 7 -6.39 10.86 5.01
CA ARG A 7 -5.90 11.12 6.37
C ARG A 7 -7.00 11.59 7.33
N ALA A 8 -8.05 12.22 6.82
CA ALA A 8 -9.24 12.59 7.58
C ALA A 8 -10.26 11.44 7.72
N ARG A 9 -9.92 10.21 7.30
CA ARG A 9 -10.78 9.02 7.32
C ARG A 9 -12.04 9.13 6.44
N HIS A 10 -12.07 10.05 5.49
CA HIS A 10 -13.12 10.14 4.47
C HIS A 10 -12.79 9.26 3.25
N LEU A 11 -12.63 7.95 3.49
CA LEU A 11 -12.10 6.99 2.51
C LEU A 11 -13.03 6.78 1.31
N ASP A 12 -14.36 6.72 1.53
CA ASP A 12 -15.33 6.65 0.43
C ASP A 12 -15.28 7.87 -0.49
N TRP A 13 -15.16 9.06 0.09
CA TRP A 13 -15.10 10.30 -0.66
C TRP A 13 -13.80 10.38 -1.46
N ALA A 14 -12.68 9.95 -0.87
CA ALA A 14 -11.41 9.82 -1.56
C ALA A 14 -11.52 8.84 -2.75
N LEU A 15 -12.18 7.70 -2.58
CA LEU A 15 -12.40 6.73 -3.66
C LEU A 15 -13.32 7.28 -4.75
N GLN A 16 -14.41 7.97 -4.39
CA GLN A 16 -15.31 8.62 -5.34
C GLN A 16 -14.57 9.67 -6.16
N LEU A 17 -13.72 10.48 -5.52
CA LEU A 17 -12.89 11.47 -6.20
C LEU A 17 -11.94 10.82 -7.21
N ILE A 18 -11.32 9.69 -6.86
CA ILE A 18 -10.49 8.91 -7.79
C ILE A 18 -11.31 8.41 -8.98
N LYS A 19 -12.51 7.86 -8.75
CA LYS A 19 -13.40 7.34 -9.82
C LYS A 19 -13.93 8.44 -10.74
N ALA A 20 -14.06 9.66 -10.22
CA ALA A 20 -14.50 10.83 -10.99
C ALA A 20 -13.37 11.48 -11.81
N MET A 21 -12.11 11.03 -11.68
CA MET A 21 -11.01 11.60 -12.44
C MET A 21 -11.21 11.32 -13.95
N PRO A 22 -11.06 12.32 -14.82
CA PRO A 22 -11.18 12.14 -16.27
C PRO A 22 -9.95 11.45 -16.88
N PHE A 23 -8.98 11.05 -16.06
CA PHE A 23 -7.74 10.40 -16.44
C PHE A 23 -7.41 9.26 -15.46
N LYS A 24 -6.51 8.36 -15.88
CA LYS A 24 -6.05 7.26 -15.03
C LYS A 24 -5.35 7.83 -13.79
N PRO A 25 -5.76 7.45 -12.56
CA PRO A 25 -5.12 7.95 -11.36
C PRO A 25 -3.67 7.46 -11.29
N GLY A 26 -2.75 8.35 -10.93
CA GLY A 26 -1.35 8.00 -10.70
C GLY A 26 -1.19 7.00 -9.55
N GLU A 27 -0.07 6.28 -9.54
CA GLU A 27 0.26 5.29 -8.49
C GLU A 27 0.28 5.93 -7.10
N THR A 28 0.85 7.13 -6.96
CA THR A 28 0.90 7.87 -5.69
C THR A 28 -0.49 8.16 -5.12
N ILE A 29 -1.49 8.43 -5.98
CA ILE A 29 -2.85 8.74 -5.56
C ILE A 29 -3.52 7.50 -4.96
N LEU A 30 -3.36 6.34 -5.61
CA LEU A 30 -3.91 5.07 -5.12
C LEU A 30 -3.15 4.56 -3.91
N GLY A 31 -1.83 4.73 -3.89
CA GLY A 31 -0.98 4.43 -2.75
C GLY A 31 -1.42 5.19 -1.51
N ALA A 32 -1.69 6.50 -1.63
CA ALA A 32 -2.18 7.32 -0.50
C ALA A 32 -3.51 6.79 0.08
N LEU A 33 -4.47 6.45 -0.79
CA LEU A 33 -5.75 5.91 -0.33
C LEU A 33 -5.57 4.52 0.31
N LEU A 34 -4.80 3.63 -0.32
CA LEU A 34 -4.56 2.29 0.17
C LEU A 34 -3.79 2.29 1.50
N SER A 35 -2.78 3.16 1.66
CA SER A 35 -2.09 3.39 2.93
C SER A 35 -3.06 3.80 4.04
N ALA A 36 -4.01 4.69 3.75
CA ALA A 36 -5.01 5.08 4.73
C ALA A 36 -5.98 3.94 5.07
N CYS A 37 -6.37 3.11 4.09
CA CYS A 37 -7.18 1.90 4.35
C CYS A 37 -6.44 0.94 5.29
N ILE A 38 -5.12 0.75 5.12
CA ILE A 38 -4.29 -0.06 6.02
C ILE A 38 -4.29 0.52 7.45
N VAL A 39 -4.02 1.82 7.58
CA VAL A 39 -3.94 2.50 8.89
C VAL A 39 -5.29 2.49 9.62
N HIS A 40 -6.39 2.64 8.87
CA HIS A 40 -7.74 2.68 9.43
C HIS A 40 -8.46 1.33 9.45
N GLN A 41 -7.80 0.26 9.00
CA GLN A 41 -8.34 -1.10 8.91
C GLN A 41 -9.67 -1.16 8.11
N ASP A 42 -9.77 -0.35 7.06
CA ASP A 42 -10.95 -0.29 6.20
C ASP A 42 -10.79 -1.24 5.02
N LEU A 43 -11.22 -2.49 5.23
CA LEU A 43 -11.11 -3.53 4.22
C LEU A 43 -12.03 -3.28 3.01
N ASP A 44 -13.22 -2.70 3.21
CA ASP A 44 -14.20 -2.51 2.14
C ASP A 44 -13.67 -1.53 1.08
N VAL A 45 -13.24 -0.33 1.51
CA VAL A 45 -12.62 0.62 0.58
C VAL A 45 -11.30 0.07 0.04
N GLY A 46 -10.52 -0.59 0.90
CA GLY A 46 -9.26 -1.23 0.52
C GLY A 46 -9.41 -2.23 -0.64
N GLU A 47 -10.35 -3.16 -0.56
CA GLU A 47 -10.59 -4.14 -1.62
C GLU A 47 -11.03 -3.50 -2.93
N ARG A 48 -11.82 -2.43 -2.86
CA ARG A 48 -12.23 -1.68 -4.06
C ARG A 48 -11.02 -1.03 -4.73
N VAL A 49 -10.04 -0.57 -3.95
CA VAL A 49 -8.76 -0.07 -4.47
C VAL A 49 -7.94 -1.21 -5.07
N VAL A 50 -7.83 -2.37 -4.39
CA VAL A 50 -7.14 -3.56 -4.91
C VAL A 50 -7.71 -3.97 -6.27
N LYS A 51 -9.05 -4.07 -6.38
CA LYS A 51 -9.74 -4.41 -7.64
C LYS A 51 -9.44 -3.39 -8.75
N LEU A 52 -9.46 -2.10 -8.43
CA LEU A 52 -9.15 -1.03 -9.38
C LEU A 52 -7.70 -1.05 -9.87
N VAL A 53 -6.75 -1.43 -9.01
CA VAL A 53 -5.34 -1.57 -9.38
C VAL A 53 -5.13 -2.83 -10.22
N SER A 54 -5.67 -3.97 -9.80
CA SER A 54 -5.54 -5.25 -10.52
C SER A 54 -6.22 -5.22 -11.89
N SER A 55 -7.27 -4.41 -12.08
CA SER A 55 -7.94 -4.28 -13.38
C SER A 55 -7.16 -3.47 -14.42
N ARG A 56 -5.96 -2.95 -14.09
CA ARG A 56 -5.14 -2.14 -15.00
C ARG A 56 -4.52 -2.93 -16.15
N GLY A 57 -4.58 -4.27 -16.10
CA GLY A 57 -4.04 -5.16 -17.13
C GLY A 57 -2.51 -5.24 -17.19
N ASN A 58 -1.82 -4.55 -16.28
CA ASN A 58 -0.36 -4.58 -16.13
C ASN A 58 0.03 -5.54 -15.00
N TYR A 59 1.28 -6.01 -15.03
CA TYR A 59 1.87 -6.67 -13.87
C TYR A 59 1.87 -5.73 -12.65
N LEU A 60 1.53 -6.30 -11.49
CA LEU A 60 1.62 -5.59 -10.22
C LEU A 60 3.09 -5.40 -9.83
N SER A 61 3.41 -4.21 -9.36
CA SER A 61 4.73 -3.93 -8.78
C SER A 61 4.90 -4.58 -7.41
N ASP A 62 6.15 -4.75 -6.99
CA ASP A 62 6.56 -5.20 -5.66
C ASP A 62 5.96 -4.33 -4.53
N GLY A 63 5.75 -3.05 -4.83
CA GLY A 63 5.09 -2.08 -3.95
C GLY A 63 3.61 -2.42 -3.78
N GLU A 64 2.89 -2.62 -4.89
CA GLU A 64 1.46 -2.94 -4.90
C GLU A 64 1.18 -4.29 -4.22
N LEU A 65 1.92 -5.35 -4.56
CA LEU A 65 1.77 -6.67 -3.93
C LEU A 65 1.95 -6.61 -2.41
N MET A 66 2.96 -5.87 -1.94
CA MET A 66 3.17 -5.69 -0.50
C MET A 66 2.03 -4.90 0.15
N MET A 67 1.59 -3.82 -0.49
CA MET A 67 0.50 -3.00 0.05
C MET A 67 -0.81 -3.80 0.15
N PHE A 68 -1.07 -4.72 -0.78
CA PHE A 68 -2.22 -5.63 -0.70
C PHE A 68 -2.04 -6.60 0.46
N SER A 69 -0.88 -7.24 0.59
CA SER A 69 -0.58 -8.12 1.72
C SER A 69 -0.77 -7.41 3.06
N ASN A 70 -0.29 -6.17 3.18
CA ASN A 70 -0.43 -5.36 4.39
C ASN A 70 -1.88 -4.95 4.69
N LEU A 71 -2.69 -4.64 3.67
CA LEU A 71 -4.12 -4.37 3.84
C LEU A 71 -4.81 -5.55 4.49
N TYR A 72 -4.67 -6.74 3.91
CA TYR A 72 -5.29 -7.94 4.43
C TYR A 72 -4.76 -8.30 5.83
N ALA A 73 -3.44 -8.20 6.05
CA ALA A 73 -2.84 -8.45 7.36
C ALA A 73 -3.35 -7.48 8.44
N SER A 74 -3.48 -6.19 8.12
CA SER A 74 -3.97 -5.16 9.07
C SER A 74 -5.39 -5.43 9.55
N CYS A 75 -6.20 -6.13 8.74
CA CYS A 75 -7.58 -6.52 9.03
C CYS A 75 -7.70 -7.99 9.52
N GLY A 76 -6.58 -8.64 9.85
CA GLY A 76 -6.57 -10.03 10.33
C GLY A 76 -6.86 -11.11 9.28
N GLN A 77 -6.90 -10.76 7.99
CA GLN A 77 -7.13 -11.67 6.87
C GLN A 77 -5.81 -12.34 6.45
N TRP A 78 -5.25 -13.16 7.33
CA TRP A 78 -3.91 -13.75 7.15
C TRP A 78 -3.78 -14.65 5.93
N GLU A 79 -4.84 -15.37 5.56
CA GLU A 79 -4.82 -16.23 4.37
C GLU A 79 -4.63 -15.42 3.09
N GLU A 80 -5.42 -14.36 2.90
CA GLU A 80 -5.28 -13.45 1.76
C GLU A 80 -3.94 -12.70 1.79
N ALA A 81 -3.50 -12.25 2.97
CA ALA A 81 -2.19 -11.62 3.12
C ALA A 81 -1.05 -12.54 2.66
N ASN A 82 -1.14 -13.83 2.95
CA ASN A 82 -0.17 -14.84 2.53
C ASN A 82 -0.27 -15.16 1.04
N LYS A 83 -1.46 -15.13 0.43
CA LYS A 83 -1.61 -15.25 -1.03
C LYS A 83 -0.86 -14.13 -1.76
N TRP A 84 -1.03 -12.89 -1.33
CA TRP A 84 -0.30 -11.75 -1.90
C TRP A 84 1.20 -11.84 -1.67
N ARG A 85 1.63 -12.28 -0.48
CA ARG A 85 3.06 -12.48 -0.17
C ARG A 85 3.67 -13.66 -0.95
N GLY A 86 2.91 -14.72 -1.20
CA GLY A 86 3.32 -15.86 -2.03
C GLY A 86 3.63 -15.43 -3.46
N MET A 87 2.74 -14.63 -4.08
CA MET A 87 2.98 -14.08 -5.42
C MET A 87 4.26 -13.24 -5.51
N MET A 88 4.65 -12.55 -4.42
CA MET A 88 5.93 -11.84 -4.40
C MET A 88 7.12 -12.80 -4.45
N ASN A 89 7.07 -13.88 -3.67
CA ASN A 89 8.13 -14.89 -3.64
C ASN A 89 8.26 -15.61 -4.99
N ASP A 90 7.13 -15.96 -5.62
CA ASP A 90 7.09 -16.63 -6.92
C ASP A 90 7.67 -15.74 -8.03
N ALA A 91 7.48 -14.43 -7.94
CA ALA A 91 8.07 -13.44 -8.83
C ALA A 91 9.57 -13.16 -8.54
N GLY A 92 10.16 -13.79 -7.52
CA GLY A 92 11.56 -13.59 -7.13
C GLY A 92 11.83 -12.21 -6.52
N ILE A 93 10.81 -11.54 -6.00
CA ILE A 93 10.92 -10.18 -5.46
C ILE A 93 11.64 -10.22 -4.12
N VAL A 94 12.87 -9.68 -4.09
CA VAL A 94 13.66 -9.52 -2.86
C VAL A 94 13.55 -8.07 -2.39
N LYS A 95 12.88 -7.84 -1.25
CA LYS A 95 12.88 -6.51 -0.64
C LYS A 95 14.15 -6.26 0.16
N THR A 96 14.85 -5.19 -0.19
CA THR A 96 15.87 -4.60 0.67
C THR A 96 15.19 -3.98 1.88
N ALA A 97 15.56 -4.41 3.08
CA ALA A 97 15.08 -3.80 4.31
C ALA A 97 15.40 -2.29 4.32
N GLY A 98 14.39 -1.48 4.63
CA GLY A 98 14.61 -0.07 4.92
C GLY A 98 15.55 0.09 6.12
N PHE A 99 16.24 1.22 6.21
CA PHE A 99 17.06 1.51 7.38
C PHE A 99 17.09 3.00 7.66
N SER A 100 17.21 3.37 8.93
CA SER A 100 17.59 4.71 9.36
C SER A 100 19.05 4.72 9.77
N VAL A 101 19.70 5.87 9.63
CA VAL A 101 21.07 6.09 10.12
C VAL A 101 21.07 7.29 11.04
N VAL A 102 21.73 7.18 12.18
CA VAL A 102 21.99 8.31 13.08
C VAL A 102 23.50 8.48 13.21
N GLU A 103 23.97 9.73 13.13
CA GLU A 103 25.36 10.08 13.39
C GLU A 103 25.53 10.53 14.84
N VAL A 104 26.48 9.93 15.57
CA VAL A 104 26.84 10.31 16.93
C VAL A 104 28.36 10.39 17.01
N ASN A 105 28.90 11.57 17.33
CA ASN A 105 30.34 11.82 17.45
C ASN A 105 31.15 11.37 16.22
N GLY A 106 30.65 11.64 15.00
CA GLY A 106 31.31 11.24 13.75
C GLY A 106 31.17 9.75 13.40
N LYS A 107 30.42 8.97 14.19
CA LYS A 107 30.15 7.54 13.92
C LYS A 107 28.71 7.36 13.46
N PHE A 108 28.54 6.65 12.35
CA PHE A 108 27.23 6.29 11.80
C PHE A 108 26.70 4.99 12.42
N HIS A 109 25.46 5.03 12.91
CA HIS A 109 24.74 3.90 13.48
C HIS A 109 23.55 3.56 12.59
N LYS A 110 23.53 2.35 12.01
CA LYS A 110 22.47 1.87 11.12
C LYS A 110 21.45 1.07 11.91
N PHE A 111 20.17 1.39 11.72
CA PHE A 111 19.02 0.70 12.31
C PHE A 111 18.14 0.17 11.19
N LEU A 112 17.96 -1.15 11.11
CA LEU A 112 17.12 -1.78 10.10
C LEU A 112 15.64 -1.64 10.48
N ALA A 113 14.79 -1.35 9.49
CA ALA A 113 13.35 -1.49 9.61
C ALA A 113 13.01 -2.98 9.63
N GLY A 114 12.29 -3.41 10.67
CA GLY A 114 11.84 -4.78 10.86
C GLY A 114 10.76 -5.22 9.89
#